data_AF-A0A8I3S681-F1
#
_entry.id   AF-A0A8I3S681-F1
#
_cell.length_a   1.000
_cell.length_b   1.000
_cell.length_c   1.000
_cell.angle_alpha   90.00
_cell.angle_beta   90.00
_cell.angle_gamma   90.00
#
_symmetry.space_group_name_H-M   'P 1'
#
loop_
_entity.id
_entity.type
_entity.pdbx_description
1 polymer ?
#
loop_
_entity_poly.entity_id
_entity_poly.type
_entity_poly.pdbx_seq_one_letter_code
_entity_poly.pdbx_strand_id
1 'polypeptide(L)'
;MDSRKKDKLLCSQLQVVDFLQNFLAQEGIVQGLDPLASEDTSRQKALAVKEQWKELKATYQEHVEAITGALTQALAKTEEAQSKRVQLQEALEQLQAKKQVAMERARTAQKQWQLQQEKRLQHLAEASAEVRQRQRGAQQELERLRQELGALQQQAGQKRDRLQRHQTFLRLLHILQGEPLLPGAETERPQELGIPEAKPREQNTGDAVGKDRSVPSQADGLQPARGTSSRWFPEGQQHGKGT
;
A
#
# COMPACT_ATOMS: atom_id res chain seq x y z
N MET A 1 -38.12 26.78 109.35
CA MET A 1 -38.54 27.33 108.05
C MET A 1 -38.60 26.18 107.03
N ASP A 2 -39.28 25.06 107.35
CA ASP A 2 -39.04 23.80 106.58
C ASP A 2 -40.26 22.87 106.41
N SER A 3 -41.50 23.28 106.72
CA SER A 3 -42.66 22.38 106.51
C SER A 3 -43.00 22.22 105.03
N ARG A 4 -43.04 23.31 104.25
CA ARG A 4 -43.38 23.26 102.81
C ARG A 4 -42.41 22.42 101.96
N LYS A 5 -41.13 22.37 102.34
CA LYS A 5 -40.13 21.54 101.65
C LYS A 5 -40.35 20.05 101.97
N LYS A 6 -40.71 19.74 103.21
CA LYS A 6 -41.06 18.37 103.65
C LYS A 6 -42.34 17.88 102.99
N ASP A 7 -43.38 18.72 102.88
CA ASP A 7 -44.63 18.33 102.23
C ASP A 7 -44.45 18.05 100.73
N LYS A 8 -43.64 18.85 100.02
CA LYS A 8 -43.31 18.58 98.61
C LYS A 8 -42.51 17.30 98.42
N LEU A 9 -41.58 17.01 99.33
CA LEU A 9 -40.82 15.77 99.32
C LEU A 9 -41.73 14.57 99.58
N LEU A 10 -42.67 14.68 100.52
CA LEU A 10 -43.67 13.65 100.80
C LEU A 10 -44.58 13.41 99.58
N CYS A 11 -45.06 14.46 98.92
CA CYS A 11 -45.85 14.33 97.70
C CYS A 11 -45.05 13.72 96.54
N SER A 12 -43.78 14.09 96.35
CA SER A 12 -42.97 13.48 95.29
C SER A 12 -42.65 12.01 95.59
N GLN A 13 -42.41 11.67 96.87
CA GLN A 13 -42.22 10.28 97.29
C GLN A 13 -43.50 9.47 97.10
N LEU A 14 -44.67 10.01 97.45
CA LEU A 14 -45.96 9.37 97.17
C LEU A 14 -46.22 9.18 95.68
N GLN A 15 -45.83 10.12 94.82
CA GLN A 15 -45.94 9.95 93.36
C GLN A 15 -45.02 8.85 92.83
N VAL A 16 -43.80 8.73 93.36
CA VAL A 16 -42.90 7.62 92.98
C VAL A 16 -43.43 6.28 93.48
N VAL A 17 -44.03 6.25 94.68
CA VAL A 17 -44.67 5.04 95.22
C VAL A 17 -45.90 4.66 94.38
N ASP A 18 -46.76 5.61 94.01
CA ASP A 18 -47.89 5.36 93.11
C ASP A 18 -47.42 4.87 91.74
N PHE A 19 -46.34 5.45 91.19
CA PHE A 19 -45.79 5.00 89.91
C PHE A 19 -45.25 3.57 90.00
N LEU A 20 -44.48 3.25 91.04
CA LEU A 20 -43.97 1.91 91.27
C LEU A 20 -45.09 0.91 91.56
N GLN A 21 -46.13 1.32 92.28
CA GLN A 21 -47.29 0.48 92.57
C GLN A 21 -48.10 0.20 91.30
N ASN A 22 -48.29 1.19 90.43
CA ASN A 22 -48.94 1.02 89.14
C ASN A 22 -48.11 0.15 88.18
N PHE A 23 -46.78 0.27 88.21
CA PHE A 23 -45.87 -0.57 87.43
C PHE A 23 -45.93 -2.03 87.90
N LEU A 24 -45.86 -2.26 89.21
CA LEU A 24 -46.00 -3.60 89.80
C LEU A 24 -47.41 -4.18 89.62
N ALA A 25 -48.45 -3.35 89.62
CA ALA A 25 -49.82 -3.79 89.33
C ALA A 25 -49.97 -4.19 87.85
N GLN A 26 -49.32 -3.49 86.91
CA GLN A 26 -49.26 -3.89 85.51
C GLN A 26 -48.47 -5.19 85.29
N GLU A 27 -47.36 -5.40 86.00
CA GLU A 27 -46.67 -6.69 86.03
C GLU A 27 -47.54 -7.79 86.65
N GLY A 28 -48.30 -7.49 87.70
CA GLY A 28 -49.22 -8.41 88.38
C GLY A 28 -50.41 -8.87 87.53
N ILE A 29 -50.91 -8.02 86.61
CA ILE A 29 -51.99 -8.39 85.67
C ILE A 29 -51.47 -9.31 84.56
N VAL A 30 -50.17 -9.26 84.24
CA VAL A 30 -49.52 -10.16 83.28
C VAL A 30 -49.03 -11.47 83.95
N GLN A 31 -48.86 -11.48 85.27
CA GLN A 31 -48.42 -12.63 86.10
C GLN A 31 -49.55 -13.56 86.59
N GLY A 32 -50.72 -13.53 85.95
CA GLY A 32 -51.82 -14.49 86.22
C GLY A 32 -51.59 -15.90 85.66
N LEU A 33 -50.54 -16.12 84.87
CA LEU A 33 -50.03 -17.43 84.49
C LEU A 33 -48.60 -17.58 85.03
N ASP A 34 -48.37 -18.71 85.70
CA ASP A 34 -47.09 -19.22 86.24
C ASP A 34 -45.86 -18.30 86.07
N PRO A 35 -45.40 -17.60 87.13
CA PRO A 35 -44.28 -16.63 87.08
C PRO A 35 -42.99 -17.21 86.47
N LEU A 36 -42.75 -18.51 86.65
CA LEU A 36 -41.59 -19.21 86.07
C LEU A 36 -41.69 -19.32 84.54
N ALA A 37 -42.89 -19.54 84.00
CA ALA A 37 -43.12 -19.61 82.55
C ALA A 37 -42.98 -18.24 81.85
N SER A 38 -43.31 -17.14 82.54
CA SER A 38 -43.15 -15.77 82.02
C SER A 38 -41.68 -15.35 81.92
N GLU A 39 -40.87 -15.67 82.92
CA GLU A 39 -39.41 -15.45 82.83
C GLU A 39 -38.74 -16.34 81.78
N ASP A 40 -39.13 -17.61 81.68
CA ASP A 40 -38.57 -18.54 80.71
C ASP A 40 -38.89 -18.13 79.26
N THR A 41 -40.12 -17.66 79.00
CA THR A 41 -40.48 -17.11 77.68
C THR A 41 -39.75 -15.81 77.36
N SER A 42 -39.47 -14.96 78.36
CA SER A 42 -38.65 -13.75 78.21
C SER A 42 -37.18 -14.09 77.89
N ARG A 43 -36.59 -15.06 78.61
CA ARG A 43 -35.23 -15.55 78.35
C ARG A 43 -35.12 -16.18 76.95
N GLN A 44 -36.11 -16.97 76.54
CA GLN A 44 -36.18 -17.53 75.18
C GLN A 44 -36.26 -16.45 74.11
N LYS A 45 -37.09 -15.41 74.29
CA LYS A 45 -37.17 -14.27 73.36
C LYS A 45 -35.84 -13.50 73.29
N ALA A 46 -35.17 -13.28 74.42
CA ALA A 46 -33.86 -12.62 74.45
C ALA A 46 -32.78 -13.45 73.75
N LEU A 47 -32.82 -14.78 73.87
CA LEU A 47 -31.93 -15.68 73.12
C LEU A 47 -32.21 -15.65 71.62
N ALA A 48 -33.49 -15.68 71.21
CA ALA A 48 -33.88 -15.57 69.80
C ALA A 48 -33.41 -14.25 69.17
N VAL A 49 -33.59 -13.12 69.85
CA VAL A 49 -33.09 -11.81 69.39
C VAL A 49 -31.57 -11.79 69.31
N LYS A 50 -30.86 -12.44 70.23
CA LYS A 50 -29.40 -12.56 70.17
C LYS A 50 -28.94 -13.37 68.95
N GLU A 51 -29.61 -14.47 68.62
CA GLU A 51 -29.29 -15.24 67.42
C GLU A 51 -29.62 -14.44 66.14
N GLN A 52 -30.76 -13.76 66.09
CA GLN A 52 -31.09 -12.84 64.99
C GLN A 52 -30.06 -11.72 64.81
N TRP A 53 -29.57 -11.15 65.92
CA TRP A 53 -28.51 -10.13 65.87
C TRP A 53 -27.17 -10.70 65.36
N LYS A 54 -26.82 -11.92 65.77
CA LYS A 54 -25.61 -12.59 65.25
C LYS A 54 -25.72 -12.86 63.76
N GLU A 55 -26.86 -13.37 63.29
CA GLU A 55 -27.12 -13.62 61.87
C GLU A 55 -27.08 -12.33 61.06
N LEU A 56 -27.72 -11.26 61.54
CA LEU A 56 -27.67 -9.94 60.90
C LEU A 56 -26.24 -9.40 60.84
N LYS A 57 -25.44 -9.58 61.90
CA LYS A 57 -24.04 -9.15 61.92
C LYS A 57 -23.18 -9.96 60.95
N ALA A 58 -23.41 -11.27 60.87
CA ALA A 58 -22.70 -12.16 59.93
C ALA A 58 -23.02 -11.80 58.47
N THR A 59 -24.31 -11.70 58.12
CA THR A 59 -24.75 -11.30 56.78
C THR A 59 -24.28 -9.90 56.39
N TYR A 60 -24.29 -8.94 57.33
CA TYR A 60 -23.71 -7.63 57.10
C TYR A 60 -22.20 -7.70 56.77
N GLN A 61 -21.44 -8.48 57.55
CA GLN A 61 -20.00 -8.65 57.32
C GLN A 61 -19.72 -9.30 55.97
N GLU A 62 -20.47 -10.35 55.60
CA GLU A 62 -20.37 -11.00 54.29
C GLU A 62 -20.64 -10.00 53.15
N HIS A 63 -21.66 -9.15 53.29
CA HIS A 63 -21.96 -8.12 52.29
C HIS A 63 -20.85 -7.07 52.19
N VAL A 64 -20.28 -6.62 53.31
CA VAL A 64 -19.15 -5.67 53.30
C VAL A 64 -17.94 -6.28 52.62
N GLU A 65 -17.63 -7.55 52.88
CA GLU A 65 -16.52 -8.25 52.25
C GLU A 65 -16.77 -8.47 50.75
N ALA A 66 -17.99 -8.86 50.37
CA ALA A 66 -18.39 -9.01 48.97
C ALA A 66 -18.29 -7.68 48.20
N ILE A 67 -18.79 -6.58 48.79
CA ILE A 67 -18.71 -5.24 48.18
C ILE A 67 -17.26 -4.79 48.08
N THR A 68 -16.46 -4.97 49.12
CA THR A 68 -15.04 -4.57 49.14
C THR A 68 -14.22 -5.36 48.13
N GLY A 69 -14.46 -6.68 48.03
CA GLY A 69 -13.86 -7.54 47.02
C GLY A 69 -14.25 -7.14 45.59
N ALA A 70 -15.55 -6.92 45.36
CA ALA A 70 -16.05 -6.46 44.06
C ALA A 70 -15.49 -5.08 43.68
N LEU A 71 -15.40 -4.15 44.63
CA LEU A 71 -14.83 -2.82 44.42
C LEU A 71 -13.36 -2.89 44.03
N THR A 72 -12.57 -3.71 44.73
CA THR A 72 -11.14 -3.91 44.44
C THR A 72 -10.94 -4.48 43.03
N GLN A 73 -11.76 -5.48 42.66
CA GLN A 73 -11.72 -6.06 41.31
C GLN A 73 -12.16 -5.06 40.23
N ALA A 74 -13.19 -4.26 40.51
CA ALA A 74 -13.65 -3.23 39.58
C ALA A 74 -12.57 -2.15 39.36
N LEU A 75 -11.91 -1.70 40.43
CA LEU A 75 -10.82 -0.74 40.37
C LEU A 75 -9.65 -1.27 39.52
N ALA A 76 -9.19 -2.49 39.79
CA ALA A 76 -8.12 -3.11 39.00
C ALA A 76 -8.50 -3.20 37.50
N LYS A 77 -9.73 -3.59 37.17
CA LYS A 77 -10.22 -3.63 35.79
C LYS A 77 -10.26 -2.23 35.14
N THR A 78 -10.62 -1.19 35.89
CA THR A 78 -10.63 0.18 35.37
C THR A 78 -9.23 0.71 35.12
N GLU A 79 -8.27 0.41 35.99
CA GLU A 79 -6.86 0.78 35.80
C GLU A 79 -6.28 0.09 34.57
N GLU A 80 -6.50 -1.21 34.40
CA GLU A 80 -6.08 -1.93 33.20
C GLU A 80 -6.70 -1.35 31.92
N ALA A 81 -7.99 -1.02 31.96
CA ALA A 81 -8.68 -0.42 30.82
C ALA A 81 -8.10 0.97 30.50
N GLN A 82 -7.73 1.75 31.51
CA GLN A 82 -7.07 3.03 31.34
C GLN A 82 -5.67 2.87 30.74
N SER A 83 -4.86 1.92 31.22
CA SER A 83 -3.55 1.62 30.64
C SER A 83 -3.66 1.19 29.18
N LYS A 84 -4.61 0.30 28.86
CA LYS A 84 -4.89 -0.13 27.47
C LYS A 84 -5.33 1.05 26.60
N ARG A 85 -6.15 1.96 27.13
CA ARG A 85 -6.56 3.18 26.42
C ARG A 85 -5.36 4.08 26.08
N VAL A 86 -4.44 4.29 27.02
CA VAL A 86 -3.22 5.08 26.79
C VAL A 86 -2.36 4.42 25.71
N GLN A 87 -2.12 3.11 25.80
CA GLN A 87 -1.36 2.37 24.78
C GLN A 87 -1.99 2.46 23.39
N LEU A 88 -3.32 2.37 23.29
CA LEU A 88 -4.03 2.53 22.02
C LEU A 88 -3.88 3.95 21.47
N GLN A 89 -3.92 4.97 22.34
CA GLN A 89 -3.72 6.35 21.93
C GLN A 89 -2.31 6.59 21.39
N GLU A 90 -1.29 6.09 22.07
CA GLU A 90 0.10 6.15 21.60
C GLU A 90 0.29 5.42 20.27
N ALA A 91 -0.29 4.23 20.12
CA ALA A 91 -0.25 3.47 18.87
C ALA A 91 -0.93 4.23 17.72
N LEU A 92 -2.06 4.90 17.98
CA LEU A 92 -2.74 5.74 17.00
C LEU A 92 -1.88 6.94 16.58
N GLU A 93 -1.25 7.63 17.53
CA GLU A 93 -0.35 8.74 17.25
C GLU A 93 0.85 8.29 16.40
N GLN A 94 1.45 7.14 16.71
CA GLN A 94 2.52 6.54 15.91
C GLN A 94 2.06 6.19 14.50
N LEU A 95 0.87 5.61 14.34
CA LEU A 95 0.31 5.29 13.03
C LEU A 95 0.02 6.55 12.21
N GLN A 96 -0.50 7.60 12.84
CA GLN A 96 -0.71 8.89 12.19
C GLN A 96 0.62 9.51 11.74
N ALA A 97 1.65 9.50 12.59
CA ALA A 97 2.98 9.97 12.24
C ALA A 97 3.57 9.18 11.05
N LYS A 98 3.48 7.85 11.09
CA LYS A 98 3.91 6.98 9.97
C LYS A 98 3.16 7.28 8.69
N LYS A 99 1.84 7.53 8.76
CA LYS A 99 1.02 7.93 7.61
C LYS A 99 1.51 9.26 7.01
N GLN A 100 1.78 10.27 7.83
CA GLN A 100 2.29 11.57 7.34
C GLN A 100 3.62 11.40 6.62
N VAL A 101 4.57 10.70 7.23
CA VAL A 101 5.88 10.43 6.62
C VAL A 101 5.73 9.65 5.30
N ALA A 102 4.84 8.65 5.25
CA ALA A 102 4.59 7.90 4.02
C ALA A 102 3.97 8.79 2.92
N MET A 103 3.06 9.69 3.26
CA MET A 103 2.47 10.65 2.31
C MET A 103 3.52 11.62 1.76
N GLU A 104 4.42 12.13 2.59
CA GLU A 104 5.52 13.02 2.15
C GLU A 104 6.51 12.28 1.25
N ARG A 105 6.87 11.04 1.60
CA ARG A 105 7.70 10.17 0.75
C ARG A 105 7.03 9.89 -0.59
N ALA A 106 5.74 9.62 -0.62
CA ALA A 106 5.01 9.41 -1.87
C ALA A 106 5.00 10.68 -2.74
N ARG A 107 4.76 11.85 -2.15
CA ARG A 107 4.79 13.14 -2.86
C ARG A 107 6.16 13.45 -3.44
N THR A 108 7.23 13.22 -2.69
CA THR A 108 8.60 13.46 -3.15
C THR A 108 9.00 12.47 -4.26
N ALA A 109 8.68 11.19 -4.12
CA ALA A 109 8.87 10.19 -5.15
C ALA A 109 8.11 10.54 -6.44
N GLN A 110 6.87 11.01 -6.33
CA GLN A 110 6.06 11.47 -7.47
C GLN A 110 6.72 12.65 -8.19
N LYS A 111 7.16 13.67 -7.46
CA LYS A 111 7.86 14.83 -8.05
C LYS A 111 9.15 14.42 -8.74
N GLN A 112 9.93 13.51 -8.13
CA GLN A 112 11.15 13.00 -8.73
C GLN A 112 10.87 12.21 -10.00
N TRP A 113 9.84 11.37 -10.01
CA TRP A 113 9.42 10.65 -11.21
C TRP A 113 9.00 11.61 -12.33
N GLN A 114 8.20 12.63 -12.02
CA GLN A 114 7.81 13.66 -13.00
C GLN A 114 9.03 14.36 -13.60
N LEU A 115 9.95 14.83 -12.76
CA LEU A 115 11.18 15.47 -13.21
C LEU A 115 12.01 14.55 -14.10
N GLN A 116 12.10 13.25 -13.78
CA GLN A 116 12.81 12.28 -14.60
C GLN A 116 12.11 12.07 -15.96
N GLN A 117 10.78 12.03 -16.00
CA GLN A 117 10.05 11.95 -17.25
C GLN A 117 10.26 13.18 -18.11
N GLU A 118 10.18 14.38 -17.53
CA GLU A 118 10.44 15.64 -18.23
C GLU A 118 11.84 15.68 -18.82
N LYS A 119 12.88 15.31 -18.05
CA LYS A 119 14.25 15.22 -18.54
C LYS A 119 14.40 14.24 -19.70
N ARG A 120 13.77 13.05 -19.59
CA ARG A 120 13.78 12.06 -20.68
C ARG A 120 13.13 12.62 -21.95
N LEU A 121 12.01 13.31 -21.82
CA LEU A 121 11.31 13.93 -22.95
C LEU A 121 12.13 15.08 -23.55
N GLN A 122 12.78 15.90 -22.73
CA GLN A 122 13.68 16.96 -23.19
C GLN A 122 14.86 16.39 -23.99
N HIS A 123 15.56 15.39 -23.45
CA HIS A 123 16.66 14.72 -24.16
C HIS A 123 16.21 14.06 -25.47
N LEU A 124 15.02 13.45 -25.48
CA LEU A 124 14.47 12.87 -26.71
C LEU A 124 14.12 13.95 -27.74
N ALA A 125 13.60 15.10 -27.31
CA ALA A 125 13.31 16.23 -28.18
C ALA A 125 14.60 16.81 -28.78
N GLU A 126 15.64 17.03 -27.96
CA GLU A 126 16.97 17.50 -28.38
C GLU A 126 17.60 16.54 -29.39
N ALA A 127 17.68 15.25 -29.07
CA ALA A 127 18.22 14.23 -29.97
C ALA A 127 17.44 14.19 -31.29
N SER A 128 16.11 14.31 -31.25
CA SER A 128 15.29 14.37 -32.47
C SER A 128 15.58 15.62 -33.32
N ALA A 129 15.85 16.76 -32.68
CA ALA A 129 16.18 18.01 -33.36
C ALA A 129 17.57 17.93 -34.00
N GLU A 130 18.56 17.37 -33.32
CA GLU A 130 19.88 17.12 -33.87
C GLU A 130 19.83 16.20 -35.10
N VAL A 131 19.07 15.10 -35.02
CA VAL A 131 18.90 14.18 -36.15
C VAL A 131 18.25 14.90 -37.33
N ARG A 132 17.20 15.70 -37.11
CA ARG A 132 16.58 16.52 -38.17
C ARG A 132 17.56 17.53 -38.75
N GLN A 133 18.42 18.13 -37.93
CA GLN A 133 19.43 19.07 -38.41
C GLN A 133 20.47 18.37 -39.28
N ARG A 134 21.00 17.22 -38.85
CA ARG A 134 21.96 16.42 -39.64
C ARG A 134 21.34 15.91 -40.93
N GLN A 135 20.08 15.47 -40.89
CA GLN A 135 19.34 15.04 -42.08
C GLN A 135 19.21 16.18 -43.09
N ARG A 136 18.84 17.39 -42.64
CA ARG A 136 18.77 18.58 -43.51
C ARG A 136 20.13 18.92 -44.12
N GLY A 137 21.20 18.88 -43.33
CA GLY A 137 22.56 19.09 -43.84
C GLY A 137 22.95 18.07 -44.91
N ALA A 138 22.72 16.79 -44.66
CA ALA A 138 22.99 15.73 -45.63
C ALA A 138 22.16 15.87 -46.92
N GLN A 139 20.89 16.29 -46.80
CA GLN A 139 20.04 16.57 -47.97
C GLN A 139 20.60 17.72 -48.81
N GLN A 140 21.04 18.82 -48.19
CA GLN A 140 21.66 19.94 -48.88
C GLN A 140 22.96 19.55 -49.58
N GLU A 141 23.81 18.73 -48.94
CA GLU A 141 25.03 18.21 -49.57
C GLU A 141 24.73 17.29 -50.76
N LEU A 142 23.72 16.43 -50.65
CA LEU A 142 23.27 15.59 -51.76
C LEU A 142 22.76 16.41 -52.94
N GLU A 143 22.00 17.47 -52.68
CA GLU A 143 21.54 18.39 -53.73
C GLU A 143 22.71 19.10 -54.41
N ARG A 144 23.70 19.56 -53.63
CA ARG A 144 24.93 20.17 -54.16
C ARG A 144 25.70 19.20 -55.07
N LEU A 145 25.93 17.97 -54.60
CA LEU A 145 26.63 16.94 -55.37
C LEU A 145 25.87 16.56 -56.65
N ARG A 146 24.54 16.52 -56.61
CA ARG A 146 23.71 16.30 -57.82
C ARG A 146 23.90 17.41 -58.85
N GLN A 147 23.93 18.66 -58.42
CA GLN A 147 24.18 19.81 -59.31
C GLN A 147 25.59 19.76 -59.91
N GLU A 148 26.62 19.48 -59.10
CA GLU A 148 28.00 19.31 -59.56
C GLU A 148 28.13 18.17 -60.59
N LEU A 149 27.48 17.03 -60.33
CA LEU A 149 27.47 15.89 -61.23
C LEU A 149 26.77 16.23 -62.56
N GLY A 150 25.66 16.98 -62.52
CA GLY A 150 25.00 17.48 -63.72
C GLY A 150 25.90 18.41 -64.55
N ALA A 151 26.64 19.30 -63.90
CA ALA A 151 27.59 20.19 -64.58
C ALA A 151 28.76 19.40 -65.23
N LEU A 152 29.30 18.41 -64.53
CA LEU A 152 30.35 17.53 -65.07
C LEU A 152 29.85 16.70 -66.26
N GLN A 153 28.63 16.17 -66.20
CA GLN A 153 28.02 15.45 -67.32
C GLN A 153 27.85 16.37 -68.55
N GLN A 154 27.39 17.60 -68.36
CA GLN A 154 27.29 18.57 -69.45
C GLN A 154 28.67 18.87 -70.06
N GLN A 155 29.70 19.06 -69.22
CA GLN A 155 31.06 19.29 -69.68
C GLN A 155 31.61 18.08 -70.46
N ALA A 156 31.36 16.87 -69.98
CA ALA A 156 31.73 15.63 -70.67
C ALA A 156 31.02 15.50 -72.02
N GLY A 157 29.72 15.84 -72.09
CA GLY A 157 28.96 15.91 -73.32
C GLY A 157 29.56 16.89 -74.33
N GLN A 158 29.86 18.12 -73.90
CA GLN A 158 30.50 19.12 -74.76
C GLN A 158 31.87 18.67 -75.29
N LYS A 159 32.69 18.01 -74.45
CA LYS A 159 33.98 17.45 -74.89
C LYS A 159 33.78 16.33 -75.91
N ARG A 160 32.78 15.46 -75.70
CA ARG A 160 32.43 14.39 -76.64
C ARG A 160 31.98 14.95 -78.00
N ASP A 161 31.14 15.97 -78.00
CA ASP A 161 30.69 16.64 -79.23
C ASP A 161 31.86 17.28 -79.97
N ARG A 162 32.78 17.93 -79.26
CA ARG A 162 34.02 18.45 -79.86
C ARG A 162 34.82 17.31 -80.48
N LEU A 163 35.04 16.21 -79.77
CA LEU A 163 35.74 15.03 -80.28
C LEU A 163 35.10 14.48 -81.56
N GLN A 164 33.77 14.38 -81.59
CA GLN A 164 33.03 13.95 -82.79
C GLN A 164 33.27 14.91 -83.97
N ARG A 165 33.24 16.23 -83.75
CA ARG A 165 33.56 17.20 -84.81
C ARG A 165 34.98 17.00 -85.36
N HIS A 166 35.97 16.79 -84.48
CA HIS A 166 37.35 16.52 -84.91
C HIS A 166 37.44 15.21 -85.70
N GLN A 167 36.75 14.13 -85.28
CA GLN A 167 36.67 12.90 -86.08
C GLN A 167 36.05 13.14 -87.47
N THR A 168 34.99 13.93 -87.56
CA THR A 168 34.37 14.28 -88.85
C THR A 168 35.34 15.07 -89.73
N PHE A 169 36.08 16.02 -89.18
CA PHE A 169 37.11 16.77 -89.93
C PHE A 169 38.23 15.86 -90.44
N LEU A 170 38.72 14.94 -89.62
CA LEU A 170 39.73 13.96 -90.04
C LEU A 170 39.20 13.08 -91.19
N ARG A 171 37.95 12.63 -91.10
CA ARG A 171 37.32 11.86 -92.17
C ARG A 171 37.22 12.65 -93.48
N LEU A 172 36.82 13.92 -93.42
CA LEU A 172 36.75 14.81 -94.58
C LEU A 172 38.14 15.04 -95.20
N LEU A 173 39.17 15.22 -94.37
CA LEU A 173 40.55 15.37 -94.83
C LEU A 173 41.04 14.14 -95.59
N HIS A 174 40.77 12.93 -95.09
CA HIS A 174 41.13 11.68 -95.80
C HIS A 174 40.42 11.57 -97.15
N ILE A 175 39.14 11.95 -97.25
CA ILE A 175 38.40 11.96 -98.53
C ILE A 175 39.03 12.93 -99.54
N LEU A 176 39.40 14.13 -99.09
CA LEU A 176 40.02 15.14 -99.96
C LEU A 176 41.43 14.74 -100.44
N GLN A 177 42.15 13.96 -99.64
CA GLN A 177 43.49 13.45 -99.99
C GLN A 177 43.45 12.26 -100.97
N GLY A 178 42.27 11.73 -101.29
CA GLY A 178 42.09 10.69 -102.32
C GLY A 178 42.44 9.27 -101.86
N GLU A 179 42.62 9.02 -100.56
CA GLU A 179 42.76 7.65 -100.05
C GLU A 179 41.41 6.92 -100.00
N PRO A 180 41.31 5.66 -100.47
CA PRO A 180 40.07 4.90 -100.43
C PRO A 180 39.73 4.53 -98.98
N LEU A 181 38.56 5.00 -98.54
CA LEU A 181 37.98 4.70 -97.23
C LEU A 181 37.83 3.17 -97.07
N LEU A 182 38.57 2.56 -96.13
CA LEU A 182 38.25 1.23 -95.64
C LEU A 182 36.90 1.28 -94.91
N PRO A 183 35.89 0.49 -95.33
CA PRO A 183 34.61 0.43 -94.65
C PRO A 183 34.61 -0.69 -93.60
N GLY A 184 34.55 -0.31 -92.33
CA GLY A 184 33.88 -1.11 -91.30
C GLY A 184 34.74 -1.96 -90.34
N ALA A 185 34.29 -1.95 -89.07
CA ALA A 185 34.69 -2.75 -87.91
C ALA A 185 36.04 -2.34 -87.26
N GLU A 186 36.11 -1.81 -86.03
CA GLU A 186 35.24 -2.01 -84.89
C GLU A 186 34.88 -0.69 -84.20
N THR A 187 33.59 -0.53 -83.95
CA THR A 187 33.14 0.18 -82.76
C THR A 187 33.53 -0.71 -81.58
N GLU A 188 34.80 -0.67 -81.15
CA GLU A 188 35.11 -0.94 -79.75
C GLU A 188 34.48 0.21 -78.97
N ARG A 189 33.20 0.01 -78.62
CA ARG A 189 32.67 0.61 -77.41
C ARG A 189 33.73 0.33 -76.34
N PRO A 190 34.09 1.27 -75.46
CA PRO A 190 34.50 0.85 -74.13
C PRO A 190 33.36 -0.06 -73.67
N GLN A 191 33.65 -1.36 -73.54
CA GLN A 191 32.78 -2.26 -72.81
C GLN A 191 32.37 -1.48 -71.57
N GLU A 192 31.06 -1.27 -71.43
CA GLU A 192 30.49 -1.27 -70.09
C GLU A 192 31.08 -2.52 -69.44
N LEU A 193 32.06 -2.30 -68.57
CA LEU A 193 32.49 -3.26 -67.59
C LEU A 193 31.18 -3.63 -66.89
N GLY A 194 30.64 -4.77 -67.32
CA GLY A 194 29.49 -5.37 -66.71
C GLY A 194 29.79 -5.45 -65.24
N ILE A 195 29.09 -4.63 -64.48
CA ILE A 195 28.76 -4.94 -63.11
C ILE A 195 28.25 -6.38 -63.18
N PRO A 196 28.89 -7.35 -62.50
CA PRO A 196 28.23 -8.62 -62.29
C PRO A 196 26.93 -8.29 -61.58
N GLU A 197 25.79 -8.53 -62.22
CA GLU A 197 24.52 -8.70 -61.54
C GLU A 197 24.73 -9.77 -60.48
N ALA A 198 25.01 -9.33 -59.26
CA ALA A 198 24.80 -10.13 -58.08
C ALA A 198 23.28 -10.35 -58.02
N LYS A 199 22.85 -11.52 -58.51
CA LYS A 199 21.51 -12.05 -58.27
C LYS A 199 21.15 -11.82 -56.79
N PRO A 200 19.96 -11.29 -56.48
CA PRO A 200 19.48 -11.29 -55.11
C PRO A 200 19.25 -12.76 -54.73
N ARG A 201 20.15 -13.29 -53.90
CA ARG A 201 19.95 -14.56 -53.23
C ARG A 201 18.85 -14.31 -52.19
N GLU A 202 17.62 -14.68 -52.54
CA GLU A 202 16.52 -14.83 -51.60
C GLU A 202 16.95 -15.82 -50.51
N GLN A 203 17.31 -15.31 -49.34
CA GLN A 203 17.35 -16.08 -48.11
C GLN A 203 16.01 -15.87 -47.40
N ASN A 204 15.01 -16.61 -47.86
CA ASN A 204 13.89 -16.98 -47.03
C ASN A 204 14.43 -17.91 -45.93
N THR A 205 14.62 -17.39 -44.73
CA THR A 205 14.73 -18.23 -43.52
C THR A 205 13.44 -18.06 -42.75
N GLY A 206 12.41 -18.76 -43.22
CA GLY A 206 11.19 -19.06 -42.47
C GLY A 206 11.29 -20.49 -41.95
N ASP A 207 11.11 -20.63 -40.65
CA ASP A 207 11.01 -21.87 -39.88
C ASP A 207 10.11 -22.94 -40.52
N ALA A 208 10.51 -24.22 -40.39
CA ALA A 208 9.61 -25.32 -39.97
C ALA A 208 10.33 -26.69 -39.86
N VAL A 209 10.60 -27.09 -38.62
CA VAL A 209 10.20 -28.36 -37.96
C VAL A 209 10.41 -29.71 -38.69
N GLY A 210 11.15 -30.60 -38.01
CA GLY A 210 11.03 -32.06 -38.11
C GLY A 210 12.35 -32.76 -37.69
N LYS A 211 12.60 -33.01 -36.39
CA LYS A 211 12.26 -34.26 -35.66
C LYS A 211 13.04 -35.46 -36.27
N ASP A 212 13.96 -36.16 -35.60
CA ASP A 212 13.98 -36.68 -34.23
C ASP A 212 15.37 -37.30 -33.92
N ARG A 213 15.57 -37.61 -32.62
CA ARG A 213 16.37 -38.74 -32.08
C ARG A 213 17.82 -38.52 -31.57
N SER A 214 17.88 -38.29 -30.25
CA SER A 214 18.64 -39.08 -29.24
C SER A 214 20.17 -38.87 -29.05
N VAL A 215 20.55 -38.01 -28.08
CA VAL A 215 21.19 -38.27 -26.75
C VAL A 215 22.16 -39.48 -26.60
N PRO A 216 23.23 -39.49 -25.72
CA PRO A 216 23.72 -38.56 -24.66
C PRO A 216 25.24 -38.22 -24.78
N SER A 217 25.91 -37.36 -23.99
CA SER A 217 26.30 -37.57 -22.56
C SER A 217 27.13 -36.38 -22.02
N GLN A 218 26.83 -36.01 -20.75
CA GLN A 218 27.72 -35.58 -19.64
C GLN A 218 28.74 -34.43 -19.85
N ALA A 219 28.99 -33.51 -18.93
CA ALA A 219 28.64 -33.35 -17.50
C ALA A 219 28.90 -31.89 -17.06
N ASP A 220 28.30 -31.55 -15.91
CA ASP A 220 28.66 -30.51 -14.93
C ASP A 220 28.69 -29.04 -15.41
N GLY A 221 27.95 -28.08 -14.88
CA GLY A 221 27.22 -27.96 -13.63
C GLY A 221 27.35 -26.49 -13.19
N LEU A 222 26.21 -25.83 -12.91
CA LEU A 222 26.01 -24.69 -11.99
C LEU A 222 24.82 -23.80 -12.46
N GLN A 223 23.78 -23.72 -11.62
CA GLN A 223 22.61 -22.85 -11.75
C GLN A 223 22.91 -21.41 -11.27
N PRO A 224 22.02 -20.42 -11.52
CA PRO A 224 21.01 -20.15 -10.50
C PRO A 224 19.58 -19.88 -11.02
N ALA A 225 18.65 -20.09 -10.08
CA ALA A 225 17.20 -20.10 -10.21
C ALA A 225 16.56 -18.74 -10.51
N ARG A 226 15.51 -18.78 -11.33
CA ARG A 226 14.53 -17.71 -11.56
C ARG A 226 13.14 -18.30 -11.29
N GLY A 227 12.30 -17.54 -10.58
CA GLY A 227 10.86 -17.65 -10.72
C GLY A 227 10.10 -17.53 -9.41
N THR A 228 9.36 -16.42 -9.28
CA THR A 228 7.91 -16.42 -9.02
C THR A 228 7.39 -15.00 -9.19
N SER A 229 6.64 -14.80 -10.27
CA SER A 229 5.76 -13.66 -10.47
C SER A 229 4.34 -14.15 -10.17
N SER A 230 3.66 -13.53 -9.20
CA SER A 230 2.23 -13.73 -8.98
C SER A 230 1.52 -12.39 -9.10
N ARG A 231 0.76 -12.29 -10.19
CA ARG A 231 -0.10 -11.19 -10.60
C ARG A 231 -1.47 -11.42 -9.96
N TRP A 232 -1.89 -10.53 -9.05
CA TRP A 232 -3.20 -10.59 -8.41
C TRP A 232 -4.21 -9.72 -9.20
N PHE A 233 -5.34 -10.30 -9.59
CA PHE A 233 -6.57 -9.62 -9.98
C PHE A 233 -7.69 -10.06 -9.02
N PRO A 234 -8.62 -9.18 -8.60
CA PRO A 234 -9.77 -9.60 -7.83
C PRO A 234 -10.97 -9.88 -8.76
N GLU A 235 -11.49 -11.10 -8.68
CA GLU A 235 -12.76 -11.50 -9.30
C GLU A 235 -13.87 -11.41 -8.25
N GLY A 236 -14.92 -10.65 -8.58
CA GLY A 236 -16.06 -10.41 -7.70
C GLY A 236 -16.97 -11.64 -7.61
N GLN A 237 -17.31 -12.04 -6.39
CA GLN A 237 -18.38 -13.00 -6.14
C GLN A 237 -19.68 -12.26 -5.78
N GLN A 238 -20.63 -12.28 -6.71
CA GLN A 238 -22.06 -12.25 -6.40
C GLN A 238 -22.46 -13.67 -5.97
N HIS A 239 -23.19 -13.81 -4.87
CA HIS A 239 -23.91 -15.04 -4.55
C HIS A 239 -25.41 -14.73 -4.44
N GLY A 240 -26.18 -15.31 -5.37
CA GLY A 240 -27.62 -15.43 -5.30
C GLY A 240 -28.02 -16.86 -4.96
N LYS A 241 -28.94 -16.98 -3.99
CA LYS A 241 -29.97 -18.00 -3.71
C LYS A 241 -29.85 -19.43 -4.28
N GLY A 242 -30.14 -20.39 -3.40
CA GLY A 242 -30.92 -21.57 -3.78
C GLY A 242 -30.82 -22.75 -2.80
N THR A 243 -31.72 -22.82 -1.81
CA THR A 243 -32.58 -23.97 -1.42
C THR A 243 -33.52 -23.52 -0.33
#